data_AF-A0A3M0YTH1-F1
#
_entry.id   AF-A0A3M0YTH1-F1
#
_cell.length_a   1.000
_cell.length_b   1.000
_cell.length_c   1.000
_cell.angle_alpha   90.00
_cell.angle_beta   90.00
_cell.angle_gamma   90.00
#
_symmetry.space_group_name_H-M   'P 1'
#
loop_
_entity.id
_entity.type
_entity.pdbx_description
1 polymer ?
#
loop_
_entity_poly.entity_id
_entity_poly.type
_entity_poly.pdbx_seq_one_letter_code
_entity_poly.pdbx_strand_id
1 'polypeptide(L)'
;TWRWSGHPLRQLRADALVVTLLSSLVRSVSPWSEAPPPVRRVLELIQCHPEHRYTLEELCALAGMSGKTLRRYVQLATGMSPSAFVIHCRMQKAHELLIETSQPLKAIASQLGYPDQYTFSHQFKKYFGQSPQAVRRNIY
;
A
#
# COMPACT_ATOMS: atom_id res chain seq x y z
N THR A 1 10.92 9.61 61.21
CA THR A 1 9.71 8.76 61.13
C THR A 1 9.21 8.81 59.69
N TRP A 2 9.39 7.72 58.95
CA TRP A 2 9.08 7.63 57.51
C TRP A 2 7.57 7.46 57.26
N ARG A 3 6.97 8.26 56.38
CA ARG A 3 5.60 8.05 55.87
C ARG A 3 5.56 8.25 54.37
N TRP A 4 5.87 7.20 53.62
CA TRP A 4 5.59 7.10 52.19
C TRP A 4 4.08 6.87 51.99
N SER A 5 3.42 7.72 51.22
CA SER A 5 2.09 7.45 50.67
C SER A 5 2.01 8.05 49.26
N GLY A 6 2.03 7.19 48.24
CA GLY A 6 1.91 7.59 46.84
C GLY A 6 2.03 6.39 45.91
N HIS A 7 0.90 5.71 45.65
CA HIS A 7 0.82 4.54 44.78
C HIS A 7 1.20 4.88 43.32
N PRO A 8 2.20 4.20 42.70
CA PRO A 8 2.53 4.36 41.28
C PRO A 8 1.63 3.54 40.33
N LEU A 9 0.45 3.08 40.76
CA LEU A 9 -0.35 2.10 40.02
C LEU A 9 -1.54 2.68 39.23
N ARG A 10 -1.70 4.01 39.18
CA ARG A 10 -2.76 4.65 38.37
C ARG A 10 -2.37 4.87 36.90
N GLN A 11 -1.09 4.82 36.55
CA GLN A 11 -0.61 5.12 35.19
C GLN A 11 -0.72 3.92 34.22
N LEU A 12 -0.67 2.68 34.71
CA LEU A 12 -0.63 1.48 33.85
C LEU A 12 -1.96 1.12 33.14
N ARG A 13 -3.10 1.72 33.53
CA ARG A 13 -4.42 1.40 32.93
C ARG A 13 -4.79 2.26 31.72
N ALA A 14 -4.20 3.46 31.57
CA ALA A 14 -4.50 4.36 30.46
C ALA A 14 -3.83 3.88 29.15
N ASP A 15 -2.60 3.41 29.23
CA ASP A 15 -1.80 3.02 28.05
C ASP A 15 -2.39 1.82 27.31
N ALA A 16 -2.91 0.83 28.05
CA ALA A 16 -3.54 -0.34 27.45
C ALA A 16 -4.82 0.00 26.67
N LEU A 17 -5.58 1.00 27.12
CA LEU A 17 -6.80 1.46 26.42
C LEU A 17 -6.46 2.20 25.13
N VAL A 18 -5.43 3.03 25.14
CA VAL A 18 -4.93 3.70 23.93
C VAL A 18 -4.43 2.68 22.91
N VAL A 19 -3.64 1.69 23.33
CA VAL A 19 -3.16 0.64 22.42
C VAL A 19 -4.32 -0.22 21.87
N THR A 20 -5.33 -0.52 22.70
CA THR A 20 -6.51 -1.30 22.26
C THR A 20 -7.39 -0.49 21.30
N LEU A 21 -7.57 0.82 21.54
CA LEU A 21 -8.34 1.71 20.66
C LEU A 21 -7.59 2.02 19.35
N LEU A 22 -6.27 2.18 19.38
CA LEU A 22 -5.46 2.37 18.18
C LEU A 22 -5.41 1.09 17.35
N SER A 23 -5.26 -0.08 17.98
CA SER A 23 -5.26 -1.36 17.25
C SER A 23 -6.64 -1.72 16.70
N SER A 24 -7.73 -1.32 17.37
CA SER A 24 -9.09 -1.46 16.82
C SER A 24 -9.34 -0.49 15.67
N LEU A 25 -8.81 0.75 15.72
CA LEU A 25 -8.85 1.68 14.60
C LEU A 25 -8.05 1.18 13.39
N VAL A 26 -6.85 0.66 13.63
CA VAL A 26 -6.00 0.08 12.57
C VAL A 26 -6.69 -1.11 11.90
N ARG A 27 -7.43 -1.93 12.67
CA ARG A 27 -8.25 -3.03 12.11
C ARG A 27 -9.54 -2.56 11.43
N SER A 28 -10.09 -1.39 11.82
CA SER A 28 -11.27 -0.80 11.18
C SER A 28 -10.97 0.07 9.96
N VAL A 29 -9.69 0.22 9.58
CA VAL A 29 -9.23 1.08 8.47
C VAL A 29 -8.56 0.25 7.37
N SER A 30 -9.02 -0.99 7.12
CA SER A 30 -8.77 -1.54 5.78
C SER A 30 -9.66 -0.76 4.81
N PRO A 31 -9.12 -0.09 3.77
CA PRO A 31 -9.94 0.65 2.79
C PRO A 31 -10.95 -0.24 2.03
N TRP A 32 -10.95 -1.54 2.30
CA TRP A 32 -11.58 -2.62 1.56
C TRP A 32 -12.26 -3.59 2.53
N SER A 33 -12.72 -3.07 3.68
CA SER A 33 -13.39 -3.84 4.72
C SER A 33 -14.67 -4.53 4.23
N GLU A 34 -15.31 -4.01 3.18
CA GLU A 34 -16.49 -4.61 2.55
C GLU A 34 -16.15 -5.70 1.52
N ALA A 35 -14.90 -5.80 1.07
CA ALA A 35 -14.49 -6.85 0.15
C ALA A 35 -14.47 -8.22 0.84
N PRO A 36 -14.83 -9.32 0.12
CA PRO A 36 -14.69 -10.67 0.66
C PRO A 36 -13.26 -10.92 1.17
N PRO A 37 -13.07 -11.67 2.28
CA PRO A 37 -11.74 -11.89 2.86
C PRO A 37 -10.65 -12.37 1.86
N PRO A 38 -10.93 -13.30 0.92
CA PRO A 38 -9.93 -13.71 -0.08
C PRO A 38 -9.54 -12.58 -1.04
N VAL A 39 -10.50 -11.71 -1.37
CA VAL A 39 -10.24 -10.55 -2.24
C VAL A 39 -9.40 -9.54 -1.47
N ARG A 40 -9.76 -9.21 -0.22
CA ARG A 40 -8.95 -8.33 0.63
C ARG A 40 -7.50 -8.81 0.71
N ARG A 41 -7.27 -10.12 0.88
CA ARG A 41 -5.92 -10.69 0.93
C ARG A 41 -5.13 -10.46 -0.36
N VAL A 42 -5.77 -10.59 -1.53
CA VAL A 42 -5.15 -10.28 -2.83
C VAL A 42 -4.72 -8.81 -2.89
N LEU A 43 -5.54 -7.91 -2.36
CA LEU A 43 -5.34 -6.48 -2.46
C LEU A 43 -4.26 -5.99 -1.52
N GLU A 44 -4.25 -6.51 -0.29
CA GLU A 44 -3.16 -6.35 0.67
C GLU A 44 -1.83 -6.86 0.09
N LEU A 45 -1.84 -8.03 -0.56
CA LEU A 45 -0.65 -8.59 -1.19
C LEU A 45 -0.09 -7.66 -2.29
N ILE A 46 -0.96 -7.19 -3.19
CA ILE A 46 -0.58 -6.24 -4.25
C ILE A 46 -0.05 -4.93 -3.66
N GLN A 47 -0.65 -4.43 -2.57
CA GLN A 47 -0.21 -3.21 -1.91
C GLN A 47 1.15 -3.37 -1.23
N CYS A 48 1.41 -4.53 -0.61
CA CYS A 48 2.68 -4.82 0.07
C CYS A 48 3.82 -5.12 -0.93
N HIS A 49 3.50 -5.77 -2.04
CA HIS A 49 4.48 -6.23 -3.03
C HIS A 49 4.11 -5.78 -4.45
N PRO A 50 4.02 -4.47 -4.73
CA PRO A 50 3.62 -3.97 -6.04
C PRO A 50 4.63 -4.33 -7.15
N GLU A 51 5.90 -4.55 -6.80
CA GLU A 51 6.99 -4.91 -7.71
C GLU A 51 6.80 -6.27 -8.38
N HIS A 52 6.05 -7.18 -7.75
CA HIS A 52 5.81 -8.51 -8.27
C HIS A 52 5.01 -8.48 -9.57
N ARG A 53 5.31 -9.41 -10.48
CA ARG A 53 4.62 -9.55 -11.76
C ARG A 53 3.44 -10.51 -11.62
N TYR A 54 2.37 -10.02 -11.02
CA TYR A 54 1.14 -10.80 -10.84
C TYR A 54 0.53 -11.24 -12.18
N THR A 55 0.26 -12.54 -12.29
CA THR A 55 -0.62 -13.09 -13.34
C THR A 55 -2.06 -13.15 -12.87
N LEU A 56 -3.01 -13.21 -13.79
CA LEU A 56 -4.41 -13.40 -13.39
C LEU A 56 -4.59 -14.78 -12.75
N GLU A 57 -3.96 -15.83 -13.28
CA GLU A 57 -4.06 -17.17 -12.73
C GLU A 57 -3.58 -17.23 -11.27
N GLU A 58 -2.45 -16.59 -10.97
CA GLU A 58 -1.90 -16.49 -9.61
C GLU A 58 -2.88 -15.82 -8.64
N LEU A 59 -3.43 -14.66 -9.03
CA LEU A 59 -4.38 -13.94 -8.18
C LEU A 59 -5.70 -14.73 -8.00
N CYS A 60 -6.13 -15.45 -9.03
CA CYS A 60 -7.29 -16.34 -8.95
C CYS A 60 -7.06 -17.52 -8.01
N ALA A 61 -5.88 -18.15 -8.07
CA ALA A 61 -5.49 -19.23 -7.19
C ALA A 61 -5.45 -18.77 -5.73
N LEU A 62 -4.89 -17.59 -5.47
CA LEU A 62 -4.85 -16.97 -4.13
C LEU A 62 -6.24 -16.68 -3.57
N ALA A 63 -7.16 -16.21 -4.42
CA ALA A 63 -8.53 -15.88 -3.99
C ALA A 63 -9.46 -17.11 -3.93
N GLY A 64 -9.08 -18.24 -4.55
CA GLY A 64 -9.99 -19.37 -4.76
C GLY A 64 -11.17 -19.04 -5.67
N MET A 65 -10.97 -18.16 -6.66
CA MET A 65 -12.05 -17.60 -7.48
C MET A 65 -11.73 -17.64 -8.98
N SER A 66 -12.78 -17.72 -9.81
CA SER A 66 -12.64 -17.49 -11.25
C SER A 66 -12.15 -16.06 -11.54
N GLY A 67 -11.48 -15.86 -12.68
CA GLY A 67 -11.01 -14.54 -13.10
C GLY A 67 -12.13 -13.49 -13.23
N LYS A 68 -13.32 -13.90 -13.68
CA LYS A 68 -14.49 -13.01 -13.76
C LYS A 68 -14.93 -12.54 -12.38
N THR A 69 -15.02 -13.48 -11.43
CA THR A 69 -15.43 -13.19 -10.05
C THR A 69 -14.42 -12.27 -9.36
N LEU A 70 -13.13 -12.57 -9.49
CA LEU A 70 -12.06 -11.77 -8.91
C LEU A 70 -12.07 -10.34 -9.46
N ARG A 71 -12.08 -10.18 -10.79
CA ARG A 71 -12.13 -8.85 -11.42
C ARG A 71 -13.33 -8.04 -10.94
N ARG A 72 -14.51 -8.65 -10.81
CA ARG A 72 -15.72 -7.99 -10.31
C ARG A 72 -15.51 -7.47 -8.89
N TYR A 73 -15.03 -8.31 -7.97
CA TYR A 73 -14.86 -7.88 -6.58
C TYR A 73 -13.74 -6.85 -6.41
N VAL A 74 -12.63 -6.99 -7.14
CA VAL A 74 -11.56 -5.98 -7.14
C VAL A 74 -12.08 -4.64 -7.67
N GLN A 75 -12.83 -4.65 -8.77
CA GLN A 75 -13.44 -3.45 -9.34
C GLN A 75 -14.44 -2.80 -8.37
N LEU A 76 -15.28 -3.59 -7.69
CA LEU A 76 -16.22 -3.06 -6.70
C LEU A 76 -15.48 -2.44 -5.50
N ALA A 77 -14.38 -3.04 -5.07
CA ALA A 77 -13.64 -2.58 -3.90
C ALA A 77 -12.72 -1.37 -4.19
N THR A 78 -12.26 -1.18 -5.44
CA THR A 78 -11.27 -0.13 -5.80
C THR A 78 -11.73 0.90 -6.81
N GLY A 79 -12.75 0.57 -7.59
CA GLY A 79 -13.01 1.26 -8.85
C GLY A 79 -12.01 0.93 -9.97
N MET A 80 -11.11 -0.04 -9.81
CA MET A 80 -10.04 -0.40 -10.74
C MET A 80 -10.02 -1.89 -11.08
N SER A 81 -9.52 -2.23 -12.27
CA SER A 81 -9.20 -3.62 -12.59
C SER A 81 -7.98 -4.09 -11.78
N PRO A 82 -7.77 -5.41 -11.59
CA PRO A 82 -6.60 -5.91 -10.87
C PRO A 82 -5.25 -5.39 -11.40
N SER A 83 -5.09 -5.32 -12.73
CA SER A 83 -3.85 -4.80 -13.33
C SER A 83 -3.70 -3.29 -13.15
N ALA A 84 -4.80 -2.54 -13.24
CA ALA A 84 -4.78 -1.11 -12.96
C ALA A 84 -4.45 -0.83 -11.48
N PHE A 85 -4.93 -1.68 -10.56
CA PHE A 85 -4.62 -1.56 -9.14
C PHE A 85 -3.14 -1.83 -8.83
N VAL A 86 -2.52 -2.84 -9.47
CA VAL A 86 -1.05 -3.05 -9.37
C VAL A 86 -0.29 -1.81 -9.84
N ILE A 87 -0.69 -1.22 -10.98
CA ILE A 87 -0.08 0.02 -11.49
C ILE A 87 -0.28 1.16 -10.49
N HIS A 88 -1.47 1.32 -9.93
CA HIS A 88 -1.76 2.32 -8.91
C HIS A 88 -0.80 2.20 -7.72
N CYS A 89 -0.65 1.02 -7.14
CA CYS A 89 0.28 0.79 -6.03
C CYS A 89 1.73 1.10 -6.40
N ARG A 90 2.20 0.69 -7.59
CA ARG A 90 3.54 1.04 -8.09
C ARG A 90 3.73 2.55 -8.20
N MET A 91 2.73 3.27 -8.69
CA MET A 91 2.82 4.72 -8.92
C MET A 91 2.79 5.50 -7.60
N GLN A 92 1.94 5.10 -6.65
CA GLN A 92 1.97 5.67 -5.30
C GLN A 92 3.34 5.46 -4.65
N LYS A 93 3.86 4.23 -4.70
CA LYS A 93 5.18 3.93 -4.14
C LYS A 93 6.32 4.67 -4.85
N ALA A 94 6.23 4.83 -6.16
CA ALA A 94 7.17 5.64 -6.92
C ALA A 94 7.17 7.10 -6.45
N HIS A 95 5.99 7.68 -6.23
CA HIS A 95 5.85 9.05 -5.79
C HIS A 95 6.49 9.27 -4.41
N GLU A 96 6.23 8.37 -3.47
CA GLU A 96 6.89 8.34 -2.15
C GLU A 96 8.42 8.31 -2.30
N LEU A 97 8.96 7.35 -3.07
CA LEU A 97 10.41 7.21 -3.27
C LEU A 97 11.05 8.43 -3.94
N LEU A 98 10.33 9.13 -4.81
CA LEU A 98 10.82 10.33 -5.47
C LEU A 98 10.91 11.53 -4.52
N ILE A 99 10.00 11.61 -3.54
CA ILE A 99 9.94 12.69 -2.55
C ILE A 99 10.91 12.42 -1.39
N GLU A 100 10.93 11.18 -0.89
CA GLU A 100 11.64 10.83 0.34
C GLU A 100 13.11 10.48 0.11
N THR A 101 13.52 10.23 -1.14
CA THR A 101 14.87 9.74 -1.44
C THR A 101 15.52 10.42 -2.65
N SER A 102 16.85 10.42 -2.65
CA SER A 102 17.69 10.84 -3.77
C SER A 102 18.09 9.68 -4.72
N GLN A 103 17.43 8.52 -4.62
CA GLN A 103 17.79 7.34 -5.40
C GLN A 103 17.75 7.59 -6.91
N PRO A 104 18.69 7.07 -7.72
CA PRO A 104 18.59 7.20 -9.18
C PRO A 104 17.27 6.61 -9.72
N LEU A 105 16.67 7.24 -10.74
CA LEU A 105 15.40 6.76 -11.31
C LEU A 105 15.49 5.32 -11.83
N LYS A 106 16.67 4.89 -12.30
CA LYS A 106 16.94 3.49 -12.66
C LYS A 106 16.76 2.53 -11.48
N ALA A 107 17.22 2.91 -10.28
CA ALA A 107 17.07 2.10 -9.08
C ALA A 107 15.60 1.99 -8.65
N ILE A 108 14.87 3.11 -8.66
CA ILE A 108 13.42 3.14 -8.38
C ILE A 108 12.65 2.26 -9.37
N ALA A 109 12.98 2.35 -10.67
CA ALA A 109 12.36 1.51 -11.70
C ALA A 109 12.55 0.01 -11.40
N SER A 110 13.78 -0.41 -11.11
CA SER A 110 14.08 -1.80 -10.76
C SER A 110 13.37 -2.24 -9.47
N GLN A 111 13.33 -1.40 -8.45
CA GLN A 111 12.63 -1.69 -7.18
C GLN A 111 11.12 -1.90 -7.38
N LEU A 112 10.51 -1.24 -8.37
CA LEU A 112 9.09 -1.34 -8.68
C LEU A 112 8.76 -2.36 -9.77
N GLY A 113 9.74 -3.19 -10.18
CA GLY A 113 9.56 -4.26 -11.16
C GLY A 113 9.50 -3.79 -12.62
N TYR A 114 9.93 -2.57 -12.92
CA TYR A 114 10.08 -2.09 -14.29
C TYR A 114 11.41 -2.55 -14.89
N PRO A 115 11.42 -2.95 -16.18
CA PRO A 115 12.64 -3.44 -16.84
C PRO A 115 13.71 -2.35 -16.99
N ASP A 116 13.28 -1.09 -17.12
CA ASP A 116 14.16 0.03 -17.35
C ASP A 116 13.51 1.36 -16.90
N GLN A 117 14.35 2.40 -16.80
CA GLN A 117 13.96 3.75 -16.39
C GLN A 117 13.01 4.43 -17.38
N TYR A 118 13.12 4.14 -18.68
CA TYR A 118 12.29 4.77 -19.72
C TYR A 118 10.84 4.30 -19.59
N THR A 119 10.62 2.99 -19.49
CA THR A 119 9.29 2.37 -19.27
C THR A 119 8.64 2.90 -17.99
N PHE A 120 9.40 2.96 -16.90
CA PHE A 120 8.94 3.57 -15.65
C PHE A 120 8.55 5.04 -15.84
N SER A 121 9.42 5.85 -16.43
CA SER A 121 9.19 7.30 -16.57
C SER A 121 7.99 7.61 -17.46
N HIS A 122 7.81 6.83 -18.54
CA HIS A 122 6.64 6.93 -19.40
C HIS A 122 5.35 6.59 -18.63
N GLN A 123 5.34 5.48 -17.89
CA GLN A 123 4.18 5.07 -17.09
C GLN A 123 3.86 6.09 -16.00
N PHE A 124 4.88 6.61 -15.31
CA PHE A 124 4.73 7.63 -14.29
C PHE A 124 4.14 8.93 -14.85
N LYS A 125 4.67 9.41 -15.98
CA LYS A 125 4.12 10.60 -16.65
C LYS A 125 2.68 10.38 -17.10
N LYS A 126 2.36 9.20 -17.63
CA LYS A 126 0.99 8.84 -18.00
C LYS A 126 0.04 8.86 -16.79
N TYR A 127 0.52 8.43 -15.63
CA TYR A 127 -0.28 8.32 -14.41
C TYR A 127 -0.47 9.66 -13.68
N PHE A 128 0.60 10.45 -13.51
CA PHE A 128 0.57 11.72 -12.74
C PHE A 128 0.51 12.99 -13.60
N GLY A 129 0.60 12.88 -14.93
CA GLY A 129 0.62 14.03 -15.84
C GLY A 129 1.99 14.74 -15.94
N GLN A 130 2.94 14.42 -15.07
CA GLN A 130 4.28 15.02 -15.04
C GLN A 130 5.37 13.95 -14.88
N SER A 131 6.59 14.25 -15.35
CA SER A 131 7.70 13.29 -15.29
C SER A 131 8.26 13.12 -13.87
N PRO A 132 8.89 11.97 -13.54
CA PRO A 132 9.55 11.78 -12.26
C PRO A 132 10.58 12.87 -11.93
N GLN A 133 11.31 13.34 -12.94
CA GLN A 133 12.32 14.39 -12.77
C GLN A 133 11.71 15.77 -12.52
N ALA A 134 10.53 16.06 -13.11
CA ALA A 134 9.79 17.29 -12.81
C ALA A 134 9.32 17.31 -11.35
N VAL A 135 8.80 16.17 -10.84
CA VAL A 135 8.41 16.02 -9.42
C VAL A 135 9.59 16.35 -8.51
N ARG A 136 10.76 15.75 -8.76
CA ARG A 136 11.96 16.02 -7.95
C ARG A 136 12.41 17.47 -7.96
N ARG A 137 12.32 18.12 -9.11
CA ARG A 137 12.73 19.53 -9.24
C ARG A 137 11.83 20.45 -8.43
N ASN A 138 10.56 20.11 -8.25
CA ASN A 138 9.61 20.95 -7.52
C ASN A 138 9.73 20.84 -5.98
N ILE A 139 10.63 19.99 -5.47
CA ILE A 139 10.85 19.78 -4.04
C ILE A 139 12.03 20.63 -3.53
N TYR A 140 12.84 21.21 -4.43
CA TYR A 140 13.99 22.07 -4.13
C TYR A 140 13.80 23.45 -4.76
#